data_AF-A0A3E0R245-F1
#
_entry.id   AF-A0A3E0R245-F1
#
_cell.length_a   1.000
_cell.length_b   1.000
_cell.length_c   1.000
_cell.angle_alpha   90.00
_cell.angle_beta   90.00
_cell.angle_gamma   90.00
#
_symmetry.space_group_name_H-M   'P 1'
#
loop_
_entity.id
_entity.type
_entity.pdbx_description
1 polymer ?
#
loop_
_entity_poly.entity_id
_entity_poly.type
_entity_poly.pdbx_seq_one_letter_code
_entity_poly.pdbx_strand_id
1 'polypeptide(L)'
;MINLQEITEAFRGKSVALVGPANNLIGQKKGQLIDSHEIVARLNDSYIIEQSQYEDYGSRCDVLFNTCNCELLCIIKRFSQYLNNCKAIINPTSKVHGSDYKNTGNSVYENYLTLGLDIPFYQVEEPFESLMVKQGLNTGMCALTFLKSLNIKLSVFGFSFHGVNDSKYEIDSQKVDSYNTYLFDYKKVYTCKTDCSPEAPCRARFDPRYALKSSEVSQINYFKDNFLNAQNITIDETITKSL
;
A
#
# COMPACT_ATOMS: atom_id res chain seq x y z
N MET A 1 -6.93 -23.16 4.40
CA MET A 1 -7.72 -21.93 4.64
C MET A 1 -7.18 -21.31 5.91
N ILE A 2 -6.69 -20.08 5.85
CA ILE A 2 -6.18 -19.37 7.03
C ILE A 2 -7.32 -18.49 7.54
N ASN A 3 -7.63 -18.61 8.83
CA ASN A 3 -8.89 -18.17 9.44
C ASN A 3 -8.87 -16.66 9.72
N LEU A 4 -9.89 -15.92 9.27
CA LEU A 4 -10.08 -14.49 9.57
C LEU A 4 -10.07 -14.20 11.08
N GLN A 5 -10.45 -15.17 11.91
CA GLN A 5 -10.39 -15.05 13.37
C GLN A 5 -8.96 -14.98 13.89
N GLU A 6 -8.03 -15.76 13.35
CA GLU A 6 -6.63 -15.78 13.77
C GLU A 6 -5.97 -14.42 13.53
N ILE A 7 -6.19 -13.86 12.34
CA ILE A 7 -5.68 -12.53 12.03
C ILE A 7 -6.37 -11.45 12.84
N THR A 8 -7.69 -11.51 13.01
CA THR A 8 -8.42 -10.53 13.83
C THR A 8 -7.88 -10.50 15.26
N GLU A 9 -7.59 -11.67 15.82
CA GLU A 9 -7.01 -11.77 17.17
C GLU A 9 -5.60 -11.19 17.23
N ALA A 10 -4.80 -11.36 16.17
CA ALA A 10 -3.45 -10.78 16.09
C ALA A 10 -3.47 -9.24 16.17
N PHE A 11 -4.56 -8.58 15.78
CA PHE A 11 -4.73 -7.12 15.83
C PHE A 11 -5.52 -6.62 17.03
N ARG A 12 -6.26 -7.49 17.74
CA ARG A 12 -7.19 -7.09 18.81
C ARG A 12 -6.49 -6.28 19.90
N GLY A 13 -7.04 -5.12 20.22
CA GLY A 13 -6.57 -4.25 21.30
C GLY A 13 -5.25 -3.52 21.00
N LYS A 14 -4.62 -3.75 19.84
CA LYS A 14 -3.33 -3.16 19.50
C LYS A 14 -3.48 -1.82 18.79
N SER A 15 -2.49 -0.96 19.01
CA SER A 15 -2.24 0.23 18.21
C SER A 15 -1.54 -0.13 16.91
N VAL A 16 -2.09 0.35 15.79
CA VAL A 16 -1.60 0.00 14.45
C VAL A 16 -1.30 1.28 13.67
N ALA A 17 -0.11 1.37 13.09
CA ALA A 17 0.20 2.34 12.05
C ALA A 17 0.06 1.68 10.68
N LEU A 18 -0.77 2.25 9.79
CA LEU A 18 -0.75 1.91 8.36
C LEU A 18 0.03 2.98 7.62
N VAL A 19 1.12 2.60 6.98
CA VAL A 19 2.03 3.51 6.27
C VAL A 19 1.99 3.22 4.78
N GLY A 20 1.45 4.16 4.02
CA GLY A 20 1.48 4.13 2.56
C GLY A 20 2.78 4.72 1.98
N PRO A 21 2.97 4.60 0.66
CA PRO A 21 4.20 5.04 0.01
C PRO A 21 4.24 6.53 -0.35
N ALA A 22 3.25 7.36 0.01
CA ALA A 22 3.22 8.74 -0.47
C ALA A 22 4.40 9.57 0.07
N ASN A 23 4.92 10.49 -0.77
CA ASN A 23 6.06 11.36 -0.45
C ASN A 23 5.73 12.52 0.49
N ASN A 24 4.48 12.65 0.91
CA ASN A 24 4.07 13.69 1.85
C ASN A 24 4.65 13.50 3.27
N LEU A 25 5.23 12.33 3.57
CA LEU A 25 5.99 12.09 4.81
C LEU A 25 7.43 12.61 4.78
N ILE A 26 7.99 12.93 3.61
CA ILE A 26 9.38 13.39 3.51
C ILE A 26 9.56 14.70 4.28
N GLY A 27 10.56 14.74 5.16
CA GLY A 27 10.87 15.86 6.04
C GLY A 27 9.90 16.04 7.22
N GLN A 28 8.94 15.13 7.43
CA GLN A 28 7.95 15.23 8.51
C GLN A 28 8.44 14.59 9.82
N LYS A 29 9.55 13.84 9.79
CA LYS A 29 10.18 13.22 10.96
C LYS A 29 9.23 12.33 11.77
N LYS A 30 8.31 11.64 11.10
CA LYS A 30 7.27 10.81 11.73
C LYS A 30 7.75 9.40 12.09
N GLY A 31 8.97 9.02 11.74
CA GLY A 31 9.44 7.65 11.84
C GLY A 31 9.41 7.07 13.25
N GLN A 32 9.83 7.85 14.26
CA GLN A 32 9.74 7.41 15.65
C GLN A 32 8.28 7.24 16.12
N LEU A 33 7.37 8.11 15.69
CA LEU A 33 5.95 7.98 15.99
C LEU A 33 5.36 6.75 15.32
N ILE A 34 5.69 6.49 14.05
CA ILE A 34 5.27 5.28 13.31
C ILE A 34 5.75 4.04 14.07
N ASP A 35 7.04 3.96 14.36
CA ASP A 35 7.67 2.80 15.03
C ASP A 35 7.24 2.63 16.50
N SER A 36 6.57 3.63 17.10
CA SER A 36 6.00 3.53 18.46
C SER A 36 4.72 2.69 18.53
N HIS A 37 4.09 2.39 17.39
CA HIS A 37 2.89 1.54 17.35
C HIS A 37 3.25 0.07 17.61
N GLU A 38 2.31 -0.69 18.17
CA GLU A 38 2.52 -2.12 18.43
C GLU A 38 2.64 -2.93 17.12
N ILE A 39 1.92 -2.51 16.08
CA ILE A 39 2.00 -3.07 14.73
C ILE A 39 2.25 -1.94 13.73
N VAL A 40 3.28 -2.09 12.90
CA VAL A 40 3.51 -1.25 11.71
C VAL A 40 3.16 -2.04 10.46
N ALA A 41 2.07 -1.65 9.80
CA ALA A 41 1.57 -2.22 8.57
C ALA A 41 1.96 -1.39 7.35
N ARG A 42 2.32 -2.06 6.25
CA ARG A 42 2.76 -1.42 4.99
C ARG A 42 2.04 -2.00 3.79
N LEU A 43 2.13 -1.31 2.65
CA LEU A 43 1.46 -1.64 1.40
C LEU A 43 2.45 -2.04 0.30
N ASN A 44 2.21 -3.14 -0.38
CA ASN A 44 2.92 -3.57 -1.59
C ASN A 44 4.46 -3.53 -1.46
N ASP A 45 5.11 -2.57 -2.09
CA ASP A 45 6.56 -2.35 -2.11
C ASP A 45 7.04 -1.32 -1.07
N SER A 46 6.13 -0.70 -0.33
CA SER A 46 6.47 0.32 0.67
C SER A 46 7.20 -0.18 1.92
N TYR A 47 7.43 -1.48 2.03
CA TYR A 47 8.26 -2.08 3.09
C TYR A 47 9.77 -1.96 2.83
N ILE A 48 10.18 -1.61 1.61
CA ILE A 48 11.59 -1.48 1.23
C ILE A 48 12.11 -0.11 1.69
N ILE A 49 12.49 0.00 2.96
CA ILE A 49 12.83 1.31 3.54
C ILE A 49 14.32 1.37 3.82
N GLU A 50 14.97 2.30 3.13
CA GLU A 50 16.37 2.58 3.33
C GLU A 50 16.60 3.34 4.63
N GLN A 51 17.78 3.18 5.23
CA GLN A 51 18.11 3.85 6.49
C GLN A 51 17.97 5.38 6.42
N SER A 52 18.21 5.96 5.24
CA SER A 52 18.02 7.41 4.99
C SER A 52 16.56 7.87 5.10
N GLN A 53 15.60 6.94 5.06
CA GLN A 53 14.17 7.22 5.12
C GLN A 53 13.57 6.93 6.50
N TYR A 54 14.33 6.33 7.43
CA TYR A 54 13.83 5.94 8.76
C TYR A 54 13.32 7.12 9.58
N GLU A 55 13.90 8.30 9.41
CA GLU A 55 13.44 9.50 10.12
C GLU A 55 11.99 9.85 9.78
N ASP A 56 11.57 9.62 8.53
CA ASP A 56 10.25 9.99 8.03
C ASP A 56 9.25 8.83 8.03
N TYR A 57 9.69 7.64 7.61
CA TYR A 57 8.82 6.48 7.36
C TYR A 57 8.85 5.42 8.47
N GLY A 58 9.77 5.53 9.42
CA GLY A 58 10.06 4.46 10.38
C GLY A 58 10.80 3.30 9.73
N SER A 59 11.29 2.38 10.56
CA SER A 59 12.13 1.26 10.16
C SER A 59 11.41 -0.09 10.14
N ARG A 60 10.26 -0.19 10.81
CA ARG A 60 9.57 -1.47 11.03
C ARG A 60 8.61 -1.83 9.91
N CYS A 61 8.46 -3.14 9.66
CA CYS A 61 7.35 -3.74 8.93
C CYS A 61 6.94 -5.03 9.65
N ASP A 62 5.88 -4.96 10.45
CA ASP A 62 5.33 -6.12 11.16
C ASP A 62 4.32 -6.88 10.30
N VAL A 63 3.57 -6.15 9.47
CA VAL A 63 2.55 -6.71 8.58
C VAL A 63 2.68 -6.07 7.21
N LEU A 64 2.60 -6.90 6.18
CA LEU A 64 2.60 -6.42 4.80
C LEU A 64 1.27 -6.73 4.12
N PHE A 65 0.52 -5.70 3.74
CA PHE A 65 -0.59 -5.85 2.81
C PHE A 65 -0.05 -5.87 1.38
N ASN A 66 -0.19 -6.98 0.66
CA ASN A 66 0.37 -7.16 -0.68
C ASN A 66 -0.59 -7.93 -1.57
N THR A 67 -0.73 -7.53 -2.83
CA THR A 67 -1.60 -8.25 -3.77
C THR A 67 -0.98 -9.55 -4.31
N CYS A 68 0.31 -9.78 -4.03
CA CYS A 68 1.12 -10.91 -4.49
C CYS A 68 0.90 -11.24 -5.98
N ASN A 69 0.74 -10.18 -6.77
CA ASN A 69 0.71 -10.27 -8.22
C ASN A 69 2.12 -10.57 -8.77
N CYS A 70 2.21 -11.04 -10.00
CA CYS A 70 3.48 -11.48 -10.60
C CYS A 70 4.60 -10.44 -10.46
N GLU A 71 4.28 -9.16 -10.63
CA GLU A 71 5.27 -8.08 -10.52
C GLU A 71 5.77 -7.89 -9.07
N LEU A 72 4.87 -7.91 -8.09
CA LEU A 72 5.22 -7.79 -6.68
C LEU A 72 5.95 -9.03 -6.14
N LEU A 73 5.71 -10.22 -6.70
CA LEU A 73 6.49 -11.41 -6.32
C LEU A 73 7.97 -11.23 -6.63
N CYS A 74 8.31 -10.68 -7.79
CA CYS A 74 9.70 -10.38 -8.16
C CYS A 74 10.33 -9.41 -7.17
N ILE A 75 9.58 -8.41 -6.72
CA ILE A 75 10.02 -7.41 -5.74
C ILE A 75 10.24 -8.07 -4.38
N ILE A 76 9.28 -8.84 -3.87
CA ILE A 76 9.40 -9.56 -2.60
C ILE A 76 10.61 -10.50 -2.62
N LYS A 77 10.80 -11.26 -3.69
CA LYS A 77 11.93 -12.17 -3.82
C LYS A 77 13.28 -11.43 -3.78
N ARG A 78 13.36 -10.27 -4.46
CA ARG A 78 14.57 -9.45 -4.54
C ARG A 78 14.89 -8.71 -3.24
N PHE A 79 13.89 -8.32 -2.47
CA PHE A 79 14.02 -7.45 -1.30
C PHE A 79 13.52 -8.11 -0.01
N SER A 80 13.56 -9.44 0.06
CA SER A 80 13.08 -10.22 1.21
C SER A 80 13.79 -9.87 2.52
N GLN A 81 15.02 -9.33 2.47
CA GLN A 81 15.75 -8.88 3.66
C GLN A 81 15.03 -7.76 4.45
N TYR A 82 14.16 -6.98 3.82
CA TYR A 82 13.37 -5.95 4.51
C TYR A 82 12.15 -6.55 5.25
N LEU A 83 11.90 -7.86 5.10
CA LEU A 83 10.80 -8.59 5.73
C LEU A 83 11.24 -9.46 6.91
N ASN A 84 12.48 -9.35 7.39
CA ASN A 84 13.02 -10.19 8.46
C ASN A 84 12.18 -10.20 9.75
N ASN A 85 11.45 -9.11 10.02
CA ASN A 85 10.58 -8.98 11.20
C ASN A 85 9.08 -9.02 10.85
N CYS A 86 8.74 -9.29 9.58
CA CYS A 86 7.37 -9.36 9.11
C CYS A 86 6.71 -10.63 9.64
N LYS A 87 5.60 -10.46 10.37
CA LYS A 87 4.86 -11.52 11.05
C LYS A 87 3.71 -12.06 10.21
N ALA A 88 3.27 -11.32 9.19
CA ALA A 88 2.19 -11.71 8.31
C ALA A 88 2.21 -10.95 6.99
N ILE A 89 1.91 -11.65 5.90
CA ILE A 89 1.52 -11.04 4.62
C ILE A 89 0.01 -11.20 4.47
N ILE A 90 -0.68 -10.15 4.09
CA ILE A 90 -2.14 -10.14 3.93
C ILE A 90 -2.44 -9.70 2.51
N ASN A 91 -3.21 -10.48 1.75
CA ASN A 91 -3.84 -9.99 0.54
C ASN A 91 -5.20 -9.37 0.90
N PRO A 92 -5.36 -8.03 0.85
CA PRO A 92 -6.64 -7.39 1.12
C PRO A 92 -7.53 -7.37 -0.13
N THR A 93 -7.06 -7.88 -1.28
CA THR A 93 -7.77 -7.81 -2.55
C THR A 93 -8.35 -9.17 -2.98
N SER A 94 -8.75 -9.29 -4.26
CA SER A 94 -9.34 -10.51 -4.81
C SER A 94 -8.33 -11.66 -4.74
N LYS A 95 -8.86 -12.88 -4.62
CA LYS A 95 -8.09 -14.13 -4.73
C LYS A 95 -7.42 -14.29 -6.11
N VAL A 96 -7.84 -13.49 -7.07
CA VAL A 96 -7.49 -13.58 -8.48
C VAL A 96 -7.16 -12.18 -9.02
N HIS A 97 -5.89 -11.89 -9.26
CA HIS A 97 -5.49 -10.67 -9.96
C HIS A 97 -5.59 -10.88 -11.48
N GLY A 98 -6.40 -10.07 -12.16
CA GLY A 98 -6.93 -10.36 -13.49
C GLY A 98 -5.91 -10.55 -14.62
N SER A 99 -4.70 -10.03 -14.53
CA SER A 99 -3.62 -10.33 -15.48
C SER A 99 -2.97 -11.69 -15.19
N ASP A 100 -2.79 -12.01 -13.92
CA ASP A 100 -1.99 -13.16 -13.49
C ASP A 100 -2.77 -14.46 -13.66
N TYR A 101 -4.03 -14.49 -13.26
CA TYR A 101 -4.85 -15.69 -13.45
C TYR A 101 -5.04 -16.05 -14.93
N LYS A 102 -5.14 -15.04 -15.80
CA LYS A 102 -5.23 -15.27 -17.24
C LYS A 102 -3.94 -15.82 -17.83
N ASN A 103 -2.79 -15.54 -17.20
CA ASN A 103 -1.46 -15.86 -17.74
C ASN A 103 -0.83 -17.10 -17.10
N THR A 104 -1.05 -17.34 -15.80
CA THR A 104 -0.42 -18.43 -15.03
C THR A 104 -1.42 -19.48 -14.56
N GLY A 105 -2.71 -19.13 -14.45
CA GLY A 105 -3.73 -19.99 -13.83
C GLY A 105 -3.64 -20.08 -12.30
N ASN A 106 -2.66 -19.41 -11.68
CA ASN A 106 -2.45 -19.46 -10.23
C ASN A 106 -3.34 -18.46 -9.48
N SER A 107 -3.81 -18.88 -8.32
CA SER A 107 -4.34 -18.01 -7.27
C SER A 107 -3.23 -17.16 -6.64
N VAL A 108 -3.63 -16.08 -5.97
CA VAL A 108 -2.69 -15.23 -5.20
C VAL A 108 -1.96 -16.04 -4.11
N TYR A 109 -2.61 -17.06 -3.54
CA TYR A 109 -1.99 -17.95 -2.56
C TYR A 109 -0.92 -18.85 -3.19
N GLU A 110 -1.19 -19.43 -4.36
CA GLU A 110 -0.18 -20.24 -5.07
C GLU A 110 1.03 -19.40 -5.47
N ASN A 111 0.79 -18.16 -5.92
CA ASN A 111 1.84 -17.17 -6.15
C ASN A 111 2.69 -16.94 -4.88
N TYR A 112 2.05 -16.74 -3.73
CA TYR A 112 2.74 -16.57 -2.46
C TYR A 112 3.66 -17.76 -2.12
N LEU A 113 3.17 -18.99 -2.30
CA LEU A 113 3.95 -20.20 -2.02
C LEU A 113 5.27 -20.28 -2.82
N THR A 114 5.33 -19.69 -4.01
CA THR A 114 6.56 -19.65 -4.83
C THR A 114 7.70 -18.82 -4.22
N LEU A 115 7.39 -17.97 -3.23
CA LEU A 115 8.39 -17.12 -2.56
C LEU A 115 9.26 -17.91 -1.57
N GLY A 116 8.76 -19.04 -1.06
CA GLY A 116 9.48 -19.86 -0.08
C GLY A 116 9.76 -19.14 1.25
N LEU A 117 8.93 -18.16 1.62
CA LEU A 117 9.06 -17.41 2.86
C LEU A 117 8.42 -18.16 4.03
N ASP A 118 9.06 -18.14 5.19
CA ASP A 118 8.50 -18.61 6.46
C ASP A 118 7.69 -17.49 7.14
N ILE A 119 6.75 -16.91 6.38
CA ILE A 119 5.84 -15.87 6.85
C ILE A 119 4.40 -16.40 6.68
N PRO A 120 3.52 -16.27 7.66
CA PRO A 120 2.11 -16.59 7.46
C PRO A 120 1.44 -15.68 6.41
N PHE A 121 0.69 -16.26 5.47
CA PHE A 121 -0.07 -15.51 4.46
C PHE A 121 -1.57 -15.56 4.73
N TYR A 122 -2.27 -14.43 4.65
CA TYR A 122 -3.70 -14.36 4.89
C TYR A 122 -4.42 -13.76 3.69
N GLN A 123 -5.57 -14.35 3.33
CA GLN A 123 -6.44 -13.84 2.27
C GLN A 123 -7.70 -13.27 2.92
N VAL A 124 -7.99 -11.97 2.70
CA VAL A 124 -9.27 -11.39 3.12
C VAL A 124 -10.36 -11.92 2.17
N GLU A 125 -11.44 -12.46 2.72
CA GLU A 125 -12.57 -13.02 1.97
C GLU A 125 -13.79 -12.06 1.96
N GLU A 126 -14.84 -12.45 1.24
CA GLU A 126 -16.12 -11.72 1.13
C GLU A 126 -16.72 -11.35 2.51
N PRO A 127 -17.38 -10.17 2.65
CA PRO A 127 -17.91 -9.31 1.59
C PRO A 127 -16.93 -8.26 1.01
N PHE A 128 -15.65 -8.29 1.40
CA PHE A 128 -14.68 -7.28 0.99
C PHE A 128 -14.47 -7.22 -0.51
N GLU A 129 -14.40 -8.37 -1.18
CA GLU A 129 -14.16 -8.43 -2.62
C GLU A 129 -15.27 -7.75 -3.41
N SER A 130 -16.54 -7.97 -3.05
CA SER A 130 -17.68 -7.28 -3.66
C SER A 130 -17.65 -5.75 -3.46
N LEU A 131 -17.14 -5.26 -2.33
CA LEU A 131 -17.00 -3.84 -2.04
C LEU A 131 -15.92 -3.20 -2.94
N MET A 132 -14.79 -3.88 -3.11
CA MET A 132 -13.69 -3.39 -3.95
C MET A 132 -14.10 -3.25 -5.41
N VAL A 133 -14.78 -4.26 -5.96
CA VAL A 133 -15.23 -4.25 -7.36
C VAL A 133 -16.23 -3.13 -7.59
N LYS A 134 -17.15 -2.90 -6.64
CA LYS A 134 -18.16 -1.84 -6.75
C LYS A 134 -17.58 -0.43 -6.61
N GLN A 135 -16.60 -0.24 -5.73
CA GLN A 135 -16.09 1.09 -5.37
C GLN A 135 -14.77 1.46 -6.07
N GLY A 136 -14.13 0.52 -6.76
CA GLY A 136 -12.85 0.73 -7.44
C GLY A 136 -11.70 1.00 -6.46
N LEU A 137 -11.69 0.34 -5.31
CA LEU A 137 -10.70 0.57 -4.25
C LEU A 137 -9.33 0.02 -4.64
N ASN A 138 -8.27 0.80 -4.40
CA ASN A 138 -6.89 0.33 -4.49
C ASN A 138 -6.47 -0.46 -3.23
N THR A 139 -5.32 -1.14 -3.28
CA THR A 139 -4.77 -1.94 -2.16
C THR A 139 -4.74 -1.18 -0.82
N GLY A 140 -4.40 0.12 -0.84
CA GLY A 140 -4.37 0.95 0.36
C GLY A 140 -5.75 1.17 0.96
N MET A 141 -6.75 1.46 0.12
CA MET A 141 -8.15 1.60 0.55
C MET A 141 -8.74 0.27 1.03
N CYS A 142 -8.33 -0.85 0.45
CA CYS A 142 -8.73 -2.18 0.90
C CYS A 142 -8.14 -2.51 2.28
N ALA A 143 -6.85 -2.24 2.48
CA ALA A 143 -6.18 -2.38 3.77
C ALA A 143 -6.81 -1.49 4.84
N LEU A 144 -7.10 -0.22 4.52
CA LEU A 144 -7.81 0.70 5.42
C LEU A 144 -9.19 0.18 5.82
N THR A 145 -9.97 -0.31 4.85
CA THR A 145 -11.31 -0.84 5.12
C THR A 145 -11.24 -2.10 6.00
N PHE A 146 -10.27 -2.99 5.73
CA PHE A 146 -10.04 -4.17 6.56
C PHE A 146 -9.65 -3.78 7.98
N LEU A 147 -8.66 -2.92 8.17
CA LEU A 147 -8.23 -2.48 9.51
C LEU A 147 -9.35 -1.76 10.26
N LYS A 148 -10.17 -0.95 9.57
CA LYS A 148 -11.35 -0.31 10.16
C LYS A 148 -12.37 -1.32 10.67
N SER A 149 -12.59 -2.44 9.96
CA SER A 149 -13.58 -3.45 10.37
C SER A 149 -13.18 -4.18 11.65
N LEU A 150 -11.90 -4.16 12.02
CA LEU A 150 -11.39 -4.75 13.26
C LEU A 150 -11.65 -3.90 14.50
N ASN A 151 -12.14 -2.66 14.35
CA ASN A 151 -12.41 -1.72 15.45
C ASN A 151 -11.20 -1.50 16.39
N ILE A 152 -10.02 -1.33 15.79
CA ILE A 152 -8.74 -1.11 16.47
C ILE A 152 -8.36 0.37 16.53
N LYS A 153 -7.34 0.72 17.34
CA LYS A 153 -6.72 2.05 17.29
C LYS A 153 -5.79 2.11 16.08
N LEU A 154 -6.20 2.86 15.06
CA LEU A 154 -5.50 2.96 13.78
C LEU A 154 -4.93 4.37 13.56
N SER A 155 -3.67 4.47 13.17
CA SER A 155 -3.05 5.70 12.69
C SER A 155 -2.66 5.53 11.22
N VAL A 156 -2.97 6.49 10.37
CA VAL A 156 -2.77 6.41 8.92
C VAL A 156 -1.76 7.47 8.47
N PHE A 157 -0.71 7.03 7.78
CA PHE A 157 0.41 7.86 7.31
C PHE A 157 0.72 7.56 5.84
N GLY A 158 1.27 8.53 5.10
CA GLY A 158 1.82 8.24 3.76
C GLY A 158 0.75 7.90 2.71
N PHE A 159 -0.44 8.49 2.83
CA PHE A 159 -1.47 8.45 1.78
C PHE A 159 -1.57 9.83 1.13
N SER A 160 -1.77 9.88 -0.18
CA SER A 160 -2.13 11.11 -0.89
C SER A 160 -3.26 10.82 -1.86
N PHE A 161 -4.14 11.81 -2.03
CA PHE A 161 -5.19 11.77 -3.03
C PHE A 161 -4.94 12.96 -3.96
N HIS A 162 -4.53 12.73 -5.20
CA HIS A 162 -4.29 13.83 -6.13
C HIS A 162 -5.59 14.23 -6.81
N GLY A 163 -5.82 15.55 -6.93
CA GLY A 163 -6.66 16.11 -7.98
C GLY A 163 -8.09 16.51 -7.63
N VAL A 164 -8.29 17.28 -6.55
CA VAL A 164 -9.49 18.13 -6.44
C VAL A 164 -9.05 19.56 -6.13
N ASN A 165 -8.59 20.28 -7.16
CA ASN A 165 -8.77 21.72 -7.17
C ASN A 165 -9.94 22.00 -8.11
N ASP A 166 -11.06 22.42 -7.51
CA ASP A 166 -12.20 23.02 -8.18
C ASP A 166 -11.72 24.08 -9.17
N SER A 167 -12.08 23.91 -10.43
CA SER A 167 -12.00 24.89 -11.53
C SER A 167 -10.61 25.50 -11.80
N LYS A 168 -10.11 25.30 -13.04
CA LYS A 168 -8.89 25.87 -13.64
C LYS A 168 -7.61 25.09 -13.40
N TYR A 169 -7.36 24.08 -14.24
CA TYR A 169 -5.99 23.72 -14.59
C TYR A 169 -5.86 23.62 -16.11
N GLU A 170 -5.32 24.70 -16.69
CA GLU A 170 -4.35 24.54 -17.77
C GLU A 170 -3.12 23.84 -17.16
N ILE A 171 -2.65 22.79 -17.83
CA ILE A 171 -1.47 22.03 -17.41
C ILE A 171 -0.25 22.90 -17.72
N ASP A 172 0.31 23.52 -16.69
CA ASP A 172 1.63 24.14 -16.77
C ASP A 172 2.69 23.01 -16.89
N SER A 173 3.15 22.80 -18.12
CA SER A 173 4.14 21.79 -18.50
C SER A 173 5.53 22.00 -17.87
N GLN A 174 5.75 23.11 -17.15
CA GLN A 174 7.02 23.39 -16.45
C GLN A 174 7.04 22.95 -14.98
N LYS A 175 5.93 22.45 -14.40
CA LYS A 175 5.87 21.93 -13.02
C LYS A 175 5.83 20.40 -12.91
N VAL A 176 6.24 19.68 -13.95
CA VAL A 176 6.13 18.21 -14.03
C VAL A 176 7.10 17.48 -13.08
N ASP A 177 8.15 18.14 -12.58
CA ASP A 177 9.15 17.50 -11.71
C ASP A 177 8.69 17.30 -10.24
N SER A 178 7.58 17.92 -9.81
CA SER A 178 7.05 17.75 -8.44
C SER A 178 6.12 16.55 -8.26
N TYR A 179 5.99 15.68 -9.27
CA TYR A 179 5.03 14.56 -9.29
C TYR A 179 5.67 13.18 -9.07
N ASN A 180 6.86 13.12 -8.45
CA ASN A 180 7.25 11.91 -7.72
C ASN A 180 6.42 11.85 -6.45
N THR A 181 5.21 11.30 -6.54
CA THR A 181 4.22 11.29 -5.45
C THR A 181 4.37 10.10 -4.52
N TYR A 182 5.15 9.10 -4.93
CA TYR A 182 5.44 7.90 -4.19
C TYR A 182 6.94 7.74 -3.94
N LEU A 183 7.27 7.09 -2.83
CA LEU A 183 8.62 6.82 -2.37
C LEU A 183 9.40 5.99 -3.39
N PHE A 184 8.68 5.17 -4.15
CA PHE A 184 9.22 4.35 -5.22
C PHE A 184 8.76 4.88 -6.56
N ASP A 185 9.72 5.00 -7.47
CA ASP A 185 9.44 5.14 -8.87
C ASP A 185 8.99 3.78 -9.42
N TYR A 186 7.67 3.56 -9.42
CA TYR A 186 7.03 2.36 -9.93
C TYR A 186 7.53 1.97 -11.34
N LYS A 187 7.99 2.90 -12.18
CA LYS A 187 8.53 2.53 -13.51
C LYS A 187 9.96 2.01 -13.46
N LYS A 188 10.75 2.33 -12.43
CA LYS A 188 12.13 1.80 -12.25
C LYS A 188 12.15 0.46 -11.54
N VAL A 189 11.21 0.25 -10.62
CA VAL A 189 11.15 -0.98 -9.81
C VAL A 189 10.47 -2.12 -10.57
N TYR A 190 9.51 -1.81 -11.45
CA TYR A 190 8.65 -2.81 -12.11
C TYR A 190 9.04 -3.15 -13.56
N THR A 191 10.17 -2.63 -14.08
CA THR A 191 10.72 -3.13 -15.36
C THR A 191 11.42 -4.47 -15.17
N CYS A 192 10.71 -5.46 -14.66
CA CYS A 192 11.10 -6.86 -14.75
C CYS A 192 10.70 -7.35 -16.14
N LYS A 193 11.50 -7.03 -17.16
CA LYS A 193 11.59 -7.94 -18.31
C LYS A 193 12.24 -9.21 -17.77
N THR A 194 11.74 -10.36 -18.22
CA THR A 194 11.97 -11.75 -17.78
C THR A 194 13.42 -12.23 -17.54
N ASP A 195 14.43 -11.36 -17.55
CA ASP A 195 15.82 -11.67 -17.22
C ASP A 195 16.34 -10.75 -16.12
N CYS A 196 16.35 -11.24 -14.88
CA CYS A 196 16.92 -10.53 -13.75
C CYS A 196 18.47 -10.61 -13.77
N SER A 197 19.11 -9.68 -14.47
CA SER A 197 20.53 -9.32 -14.24
C SER A 197 20.64 -8.07 -13.36
N PRO A 198 21.57 -8.00 -12.39
CA PRO A 198 21.65 -6.92 -11.42
C PRO A 198 22.54 -5.77 -11.90
N GLU A 199 22.06 -4.88 -12.79
CA GLU A 199 22.80 -3.63 -13.07
C GLU A 199 21.91 -2.37 -13.19
N ALA A 200 22.21 -1.43 -12.28
CA ALA A 200 21.90 0.01 -12.21
C ALA A 200 20.42 0.51 -12.20
N PRO A 201 20.11 1.55 -11.40
CA PRO A 201 18.78 2.15 -11.36
C PRO A 201 18.49 2.95 -12.64
N CYS A 202 17.49 2.50 -13.42
CA CYS A 202 16.99 3.22 -14.60
C CYS A 202 16.48 4.64 -14.22
N ARG A 203 16.35 5.55 -15.19
CA ARG A 203 15.71 6.87 -15.03
C ARG A 203 14.31 6.82 -15.64
N ALA A 204 13.25 7.22 -14.91
CA ALA A 204 11.89 7.22 -15.46
C ALA A 204 11.45 8.57 -16.01
N ARG A 205 10.47 8.52 -16.92
CA ARG A 205 9.64 9.65 -17.37
C ARG A 205 8.18 9.39 -16.98
N PHE A 206 7.50 10.43 -16.48
CA PHE A 206 6.06 10.46 -16.18
C PHE A 206 5.20 10.23 -17.43
N ASP A 207 4.09 9.48 -17.31
CA ASP A 207 3.08 9.34 -18.39
C ASP A 207 1.85 10.18 -18.03
N PRO A 208 1.55 11.27 -18.76
CA PRO A 208 0.47 12.19 -18.43
C PRO A 208 -0.95 11.61 -18.61
N ARG A 209 -1.11 10.36 -19.07
CA ARG A 209 -2.42 9.69 -19.19
C ARG A 209 -2.98 9.16 -17.85
N TYR A 210 -2.25 9.31 -16.76
CA TYR A 210 -2.73 9.06 -15.40
C TYR A 210 -3.41 10.30 -14.76
N ALA A 211 -3.78 11.29 -15.56
CA ALA A 211 -4.70 12.34 -15.13
C ALA A 211 -6.04 11.71 -14.70
N LEU A 212 -6.42 11.98 -13.44
CA LEU A 212 -7.70 11.74 -12.77
C LEU A 212 -8.69 10.81 -13.47
N LYS A 213 -8.68 9.54 -13.07
CA LYS A 213 -9.77 8.61 -13.45
C LYS A 213 -10.95 8.79 -12.49
N SER A 214 -12.17 8.55 -12.97
CA SER A 214 -13.41 8.59 -12.17
C SER A 214 -13.35 7.74 -10.87
N SER A 215 -12.48 6.74 -10.82
CA SER A 215 -12.18 5.92 -9.65
C SER A 215 -11.45 6.65 -8.52
N GLU A 216 -10.79 7.79 -8.77
CA GLU A 216 -10.08 8.55 -7.72
C GLU A 216 -11.05 9.45 -6.94
N VAL A 217 -12.02 10.05 -7.62
CA VAL A 217 -13.11 10.81 -6.95
C VAL A 217 -13.95 9.89 -6.06
N SER A 218 -14.26 8.67 -6.53
CA SER A 218 -14.98 7.69 -5.69
C SER A 218 -14.16 7.27 -4.46
N GLN A 219 -12.84 7.10 -4.59
CA GLN A 219 -11.96 6.77 -3.48
C GLN A 219 -11.83 7.91 -2.46
N ILE A 220 -11.74 9.17 -2.91
CA ILE A 220 -11.71 10.34 -2.02
C ILE A 220 -13.00 10.42 -1.21
N ASN A 221 -14.15 10.34 -1.88
CA ASN A 221 -15.45 10.42 -1.19
C ASN A 221 -15.60 9.25 -0.22
N TYR A 222 -15.30 8.03 -0.66
CA TYR A 222 -15.29 6.87 0.23
C TYR A 222 -14.35 7.09 1.42
N PHE A 223 -13.17 7.69 1.21
CA PHE A 223 -12.24 7.99 2.30
C PHE A 223 -12.82 8.99 3.31
N LYS A 224 -13.35 10.10 2.81
CA LYS A 224 -13.99 11.17 3.60
C LYS A 224 -15.13 10.61 4.44
N ASP A 225 -16.01 9.83 3.81
CA ASP A 225 -17.22 9.29 4.44
C ASP A 225 -16.91 8.22 5.50
N ASN A 226 -15.81 7.47 5.34
CA ASN A 226 -15.54 6.30 6.17
C ASN A 226 -14.45 6.48 7.22
N PHE A 227 -13.49 7.39 7.03
CA PHE A 227 -12.31 7.42 7.89
C PHE A 227 -12.05 8.77 8.57
N LEU A 228 -12.36 9.91 7.95
CA LEU A 228 -11.97 11.23 8.49
C LEU A 228 -12.52 11.51 9.89
N ASN A 229 -13.73 11.07 10.18
CA ASN A 229 -14.42 11.34 11.45
C ASN A 229 -14.55 10.10 12.35
N ALA A 230 -13.82 9.01 12.02
CA ALA A 230 -13.89 7.79 12.81
C ALA A 230 -13.11 7.95 14.13
N GLN A 231 -13.77 7.75 15.27
CA GLN A 231 -13.21 8.02 16.61
C GLN A 231 -11.94 7.22 16.93
N ASN A 232 -11.80 6.03 16.35
CA ASN A 232 -10.67 5.13 16.56
C ASN A 232 -9.56 5.26 15.50
N ILE A 233 -9.68 6.23 14.58
CA ILE A 233 -8.74 6.42 13.47
C ILE A 233 -8.12 7.82 13.56
N THR A 234 -6.80 7.88 13.62
CA THR A 234 -6.01 9.11 13.51
C THR A 234 -5.45 9.22 12.10
N ILE A 235 -5.81 10.27 11.37
CA ILE A 235 -5.30 10.54 10.03
C ILE A 235 -4.18 11.58 10.13
N ASP A 236 -3.01 11.28 9.56
CA ASP A 236 -1.92 12.24 9.52
C ASP A 236 -2.32 13.51 8.76
N GLU A 237 -1.93 14.67 9.30
CA GLU A 237 -2.33 15.98 8.77
C GLU A 237 -1.84 16.24 7.33
N THR A 238 -0.81 15.53 6.87
CA THR A 238 -0.33 15.66 5.49
C THR A 238 -1.30 15.03 4.50
N ILE A 239 -2.16 14.10 4.94
CA ILE A 239 -3.21 13.49 4.14
C ILE A 239 -4.37 14.48 3.99
N THR A 240 -4.81 15.10 5.09
CA THR A 240 -5.94 16.06 5.05
C THR A 240 -5.61 17.31 4.26
N LYS A 241 -4.35 17.76 4.24
CA LYS A 241 -3.88 18.85 3.36
C LYS A 241 -3.96 18.50 1.86
N SER A 242 -4.11 17.23 1.51
CA SER A 242 -4.23 16.76 0.12
C SER A 242 -5.67 16.50 -0.36
N LEU A 243 -6.66 16.54 0.56
CA LEU A 243 -8.08 16.25 0.31
C LEU A 243 -8.90 17.48 -0.07
#